data_AF-X1RBE1-F1
#
_entry.id   AF-X1RBE1-F1
#
_cell.length_a   1.000
_cell.length_b   1.000
_cell.length_c   1.000
_cell.angle_alpha   90.00
_cell.angle_beta   90.00
_cell.angle_gamma   90.00
#
_symmetry.space_group_name_H-M   'P 1'
#
loop_
_entity.id
_entity.type
_entity.pdbx_description
1 polymer ?
#
loop_
_entity_poly.entity_id
_entity_poly.type
_entity_poly.pdbx_seq_one_letter_code
_entity_poly.pdbx_strand_id
1 'polypeptide(L)'
;MLEKANKIRFLNSMKNKCFLYETINKKPGLTIYDLTKEVNWTSGKVNHYIQKLLKDRIIKNSTEIENGRVKKQYFPVNYKELINWDEMTYNNGDKNDT
;
A
#
# COMPACT_ATOMS: atom_id res chain seq x y z
N MET A 1 11.60 -25.23 14.00
CA MET A 1 11.84 -24.87 12.57
C MET A 1 10.67 -24.11 11.93
N LEU A 2 9.42 -24.53 12.14
CA LEU A 2 8.21 -23.89 11.59
C LEU A 2 8.07 -22.39 11.93
N GLU A 3 8.36 -22.01 13.18
CA GLU A 3 8.25 -20.62 13.63
C GLU A 3 9.20 -19.67 12.88
N LYS A 4 10.46 -20.07 12.71
CA LYS A 4 11.44 -19.32 11.92
C LYS A 4 10.99 -19.16 10.46
N ALA A 5 10.47 -20.23 9.84
CA ALA A 5 9.96 -20.18 8.48
C ALA A 5 8.74 -19.26 8.34
N ASN A 6 7.83 -19.25 9.32
CA ASN A 6 6.68 -18.35 9.36
C ASN A 6 7.12 -16.89 9.49
N LYS A 7 8.10 -16.60 10.36
CA LYS A 7 8.66 -15.25 10.51
C LYS A 7 9.27 -14.75 9.20
N ILE A 8 10.03 -15.58 8.49
CA ILE A 8 10.61 -15.24 7.19
C ILE A 8 9.50 -14.95 6.15
N ARG A 9 8.47 -15.80 6.07
CA ARG A 9 7.32 -15.59 5.17
C ARG A 9 6.61 -14.28 5.45
N PHE A 10 6.38 -13.97 6.71
CA PHE A 10 5.75 -12.72 7.13
C PHE A 10 6.58 -11.50 6.72
N LEU A 11 7.88 -11.50 7.02
CA LEU A 11 8.80 -10.41 6.66
C LEU A 11 8.86 -10.20 5.14
N ASN A 12 8.93 -11.28 4.37
CA ASN A 12 8.91 -11.20 2.91
C ASN A 12 7.58 -10.64 2.39
N SER A 13 6.45 -11.00 3.01
CA SER A 13 5.15 -10.41 2.66
C SER A 13 5.10 -8.92 2.97
N MET A 14 5.65 -8.46 4.10
CA MET A 14 5.70 -7.03 4.43
C MET A 14 6.60 -6.26 3.47
N LYS A 15 7.81 -6.78 3.19
CA LYS A 15 8.75 -6.15 2.25
C LYS A 15 8.14 -5.97 0.87
N ASN A 16 7.51 -7.03 0.34
CA ASN A 16 6.84 -6.94 -0.96
C ASN A 16 5.69 -5.92 -0.96
N LYS A 17 4.86 -5.92 0.09
CA LYS A 17 3.77 -4.96 0.22
C LYS A 17 4.28 -3.51 0.25
N CYS A 18 5.33 -3.24 1.05
CA CYS A 18 5.97 -1.94 1.17
C CYS A 18 6.57 -1.49 -0.17
N PHE A 19 7.31 -2.38 -0.83
CA PHE A 19 7.91 -2.11 -2.13
C PHE A 19 6.87 -1.70 -3.19
N LEU A 20 5.78 -2.45 -3.31
CA LEU A 20 4.72 -2.12 -4.27
C LEU A 20 4.03 -0.78 -3.94
N TYR A 21 3.80 -0.51 -2.66
CA TYR A 21 3.26 0.78 -2.22
C TYR A 21 4.19 1.94 -2.61
N GLU A 22 5.50 1.82 -2.36
CA GLU A 22 6.48 2.84 -2.74
C GLU A 22 6.51 3.08 -4.25
N THR A 23 6.40 2.01 -5.05
CA THR A 23 6.31 2.13 -6.52
C THR A 23 5.09 2.96 -6.93
N ILE A 24 3.92 2.66 -6.37
CA ILE A 24 2.68 3.41 -6.64
C ILE A 24 2.79 4.86 -6.16
N ASN A 25 3.43 5.09 -5.01
CA ASN A 25 3.63 6.43 -4.47
C ASN A 25 4.56 7.28 -5.34
N LYS A 26 5.63 6.67 -5.88
CA LYS A 26 6.58 7.34 -6.79
C LYS A 26 5.97 7.60 -8.17
N LYS A 27 5.14 6.68 -8.66
CA LYS A 27 4.51 6.73 -9.99
C LYS A 27 3.01 6.40 -9.85
N PRO A 28 2.18 7.38 -9.46
CA PRO A 28 0.74 7.18 -9.33
C PRO A 28 0.08 7.03 -10.71
N GLY A 29 -1.05 6.32 -10.76
CA GLY A 29 -1.84 6.14 -11.98
C GLY A 29 -1.45 4.95 -12.85
N LEU A 30 -0.57 4.08 -12.36
CA LEU A 30 -0.17 2.85 -13.08
C LEU A 30 -1.27 1.79 -13.04
N THR A 31 -1.41 1.04 -14.14
CA THR A 31 -2.27 -0.15 -14.20
C THR A 31 -1.55 -1.38 -13.64
N ILE A 32 -2.26 -2.51 -13.45
CA ILE A 32 -1.60 -3.78 -13.09
C ILE A 32 -0.52 -4.14 -14.11
N TYR A 33 -0.78 -3.94 -15.40
CA TYR A 33 0.18 -4.24 -16.45
C TYR A 33 1.46 -3.39 -16.31
N ASP A 34 1.32 -2.08 -16.11
CA ASP A 34 2.48 -1.21 -15.94
C ASP A 34 3.26 -1.57 -14.67
N LEU A 35 2.55 -1.86 -13.57
CA LEU A 35 3.16 -2.31 -12.33
C LEU A 35 3.94 -3.62 -12.51
N THR A 36 3.41 -4.60 -13.26
CA THR A 36 4.14 -5.85 -13.51
C THR A 36 5.48 -5.61 -14.19
N LYS A 37 5.56 -4.64 -15.11
CA LYS A 37 6.82 -4.25 -15.76
C LYS A 37 7.74 -3.51 -14.81
N GLU A 38 7.20 -2.56 -14.05
CA GLU A 38 7.97 -1.70 -13.15
C GLU A 38 8.62 -2.50 -12.00
N VAL A 39 7.90 -3.47 -11.42
CA VAL A 39 8.40 -4.29 -10.30
C VAL A 39 8.94 -5.66 -10.72
N ASN A 40 8.86 -5.99 -12.01
CA ASN A 40 9.23 -7.29 -12.58
C ASN A 40 8.59 -8.50 -11.85
N TRP A 41 7.29 -8.40 -11.57
CA TRP A 41 6.51 -9.46 -10.90
C TRP A 41 5.42 -10.00 -11.82
N THR A 42 4.96 -11.22 -11.55
CA THR A 42 3.79 -11.76 -12.22
C THR A 42 2.54 -10.93 -11.91
N SER A 43 1.60 -10.87 -12.85
CA SER A 43 0.31 -10.19 -12.66
C SER A 43 -0.45 -10.70 -11.44
N GLY A 44 -0.41 -12.02 -11.18
CA GLY A 44 -1.01 -12.61 -9.99
C GLY A 44 -0.39 -12.10 -8.69
N LYS A 45 0.95 -11.99 -8.62
CA LYS A 45 1.64 -11.45 -7.45
C LYS A 45 1.33 -9.97 -7.24
N VAL A 46 1.34 -9.17 -8.31
CA VAL A 46 0.96 -7.75 -8.24
C VAL A 46 -0.48 -7.61 -7.76
N ASN A 47 -1.42 -8.31 -8.37
CA ASN A 47 -2.84 -8.25 -7.99
C ASN A 47 -3.04 -8.66 -6.53
N HIS A 48 -2.39 -9.71 -6.06
CA HIS A 48 -2.45 -10.14 -4.66
C HIS A 48 -2.06 -9.02 -3.68
N TYR A 49 -0.95 -8.32 -3.93
CA TYR A 49 -0.53 -7.21 -3.07
C TYR A 49 -1.38 -5.95 -3.26
N ILE A 50 -1.84 -5.65 -4.47
CA ILE A 50 -2.82 -4.57 -4.73
C ILE A 50 -4.06 -4.77 -3.86
N GLN A 51 -4.64 -5.98 -3.84
CA GLN A 51 -5.85 -6.24 -3.03
C GLN A 51 -5.59 -6.03 -1.54
N LYS A 52 -4.39 -6.39 -1.04
CA LYS A 52 -4.01 -6.11 0.35
C LYS A 52 -3.89 -4.61 0.62
N LEU A 53 -3.22 -3.87 -0.25
CA LEU A 53 -3.05 -2.42 -0.12
C LEU A 53 -4.41 -1.68 -0.15
N LEU A 54 -5.33 -2.10 -1.02
CA LEU A 54 -6.69 -1.58 -1.10
C LEU A 54 -7.50 -1.91 0.17
N LYS A 55 -7.40 -3.16 0.64
CA LYS A 55 -8.05 -3.60 1.88
C LYS A 55 -7.61 -2.77 3.08
N ASP A 56 -6.32 -2.43 3.13
CA ASP A 56 -5.73 -1.61 4.17
C ASP A 56 -5.94 -0.10 3.94
N ARG A 57 -6.65 0.28 2.87
CA ARG A 57 -7.03 1.66 2.51
C ARG A 57 -5.85 2.63 2.38
N ILE A 58 -4.65 2.13 2.09
CA ILE A 58 -3.45 2.95 1.86
C ILE A 58 -3.22 3.29 0.39
N ILE A 59 -3.93 2.62 -0.51
CA ILE A 59 -4.06 3.01 -1.92
C ILE A 59 -5.54 3.05 -2.30
N LYS A 60 -5.85 3.77 -3.38
CA LYS A 60 -7.16 3.81 -4.03
C LYS A 60 -7.02 3.51 -5.52
N ASN A 61 -8.13 3.17 -6.17
CA ASN A 61 -8.15 2.96 -7.60
C ASN A 61 -9.19 3.85 -8.30
N SER A 62 -8.85 4.34 -9.49
CA SER A 62 -9.82 4.87 -10.44
C SER A 62 -10.22 3.77 -11.43
N THR A 63 -11.39 3.93 -12.04
CA THR A 63 -11.84 3.08 -13.14
C THR A 63 -12.29 3.97 -14.28
N GLU A 64 -11.68 3.78 -15.44
CA GLU A 64 -12.02 4.49 -16.67
C GLU A 64 -12.32 3.47 -17.77
N ILE A 65 -13.13 3.87 -18.76
CA ILE A 65 -13.39 3.05 -19.94
C ILE A 65 -12.60 3.66 -21.10
N GLU A 66 -11.63 2.90 -21.60
CA GLU A 66 -10.82 3.29 -22.76
C GLU A 66 -11.05 2.25 -23.86
N ASN A 67 -11.54 2.68 -25.03
CA ASN A 67 -11.84 1.81 -26.17
C ASN A 67 -12.74 0.61 -25.81
N GLY A 68 -13.76 0.83 -24.97
CA GLY A 68 -14.69 -0.20 -24.51
C GLY A 68 -14.10 -1.19 -23.49
N ARG A 69 -12.87 -0.98 -23.01
CA ARG A 69 -12.23 -1.81 -21.99
C ARG A 69 -12.06 -1.04 -20.69
N VAL A 70 -12.28 -1.75 -19.59
CA VAL A 70 -12.08 -1.22 -18.24
C VAL A 70 -10.58 -1.09 -17.98
N LYS A 71 -10.14 0.14 -17.70
CA LYS A 71 -8.79 0.48 -17.25
C LYS A 71 -8.84 0.88 -15.79
N LYS A 72 -8.13 0.11 -14.95
CA LYS A 72 -7.98 0.39 -13.52
C LYS A 72 -6.58 0.92 -13.25
N GLN A 73 -6.51 2.08 -12.61
CA GLN A 73 -5.27 2.74 -12.23
C GLN A 73 -5.22 2.91 -10.72
N TYR A 74 -4.02 2.86 -10.14
CA TYR A 74 -3.84 2.88 -8.69
C TYR A 74 -3.06 4.10 -8.23
N PHE A 75 -3.48 4.67 -7.10
CA PHE A 75 -2.95 5.91 -6.54
C PHE A 75 -2.73 5.74 -5.04
N PRO A 76 -1.70 6.40 -4.45
CA PRO A 76 -1.59 6.46 -3.00
C PRO A 76 -2.77 7.23 -2.41
N VAL A 77 -3.16 6.86 -1.19
CA VAL A 77 -4.07 7.68 -0.38
C VAL A 77 -3.26 8.78 0.29
N ASN A 78 -3.84 9.97 0.43
CA ASN A 78 -3.18 11.08 1.09
C ASN A 78 -2.96 10.73 2.58
N TYR A 79 -1.76 10.94 3.11
CA TYR A 79 -1.45 10.65 4.51
C TYR A 79 -2.42 11.33 5.50
N LYS A 80 -2.97 12.48 5.14
CA LYS A 80 -3.98 13.18 5.96
C LYS A 80 -5.25 12.36 6.16
N GLU A 81 -5.61 11.55 5.17
CA GLU A 81 -6.77 10.65 5.21
C GLU A 81 -6.48 9.36 5.99
N LEU A 82 -5.20 9.07 6.29
CA LEU A 82 -4.77 7.89 7.04
C LEU A 82 -4.69 8.14 8.56
N ILE A 83 -4.68 9.40 8.98
CA ILE A 83 -4.58 9.80 10.39
C ILE A 83 -5.99 10.03 10.93
N ASN A 84 -6.35 9.31 11.99
CA ASN A 84 -7.51 9.68 12.79
C ASN A 84 -7.12 10.83 13.73
N TRP A 85 -7.37 12.05 13.28
CA TRP A 85 -7.02 13.26 14.02
C TRP A 85 -7.79 13.40 15.33
N ASP A 86 -9.00 12.84 15.40
CA ASP A 86 -9.83 12.90 16.61
C ASP A 86 -9.26 12.05 17.75
N GLU A 87 -8.46 11.04 17.44
CA GLU A 87 -7.78 10.18 18.41
C GLU A 87 -6.38 10.70 18.81
N MET A 88 -5.86 11.72 18.14
CA MET A 88 -4.56 12.31 18.49
C MET A 88 -4.69 13.27 19.68
N THR A 89 -4.68 12.72 20.89
CA THR A 89 -4.62 13.52 22.14
C THR A 89 -3.18 13.86 22.52
N TYR A 90 -2.90 15.15 22.77
CA TYR A 90 -1.61 15.61 23.30
C TYR A 90 -1.60 15.54 24.83
N ASN A 91 -0.80 14.64 25.41
CA ASN A 91 -0.61 14.58 26.86
C ASN A 91 0.49 15.56 27.29
N ASN A 92 0.10 16.65 27.96
CA ASN A 92 0.99 17.61 28.62
C ASN A 92 1.57 17.03 29.94
N GLY A 93 2.25 15.88 29.88
CA GLY A 93 2.63 15.10 31.06
C GLY A 93 3.98 15.43 31.72
N ASP A 94 4.90 16.12 31.04
CA ASP A 94 6.29 16.23 31.49
C ASP A 94 6.73 17.69 31.69
N LYS A 95 6.01 18.42 32.55
CA LYS A 95 6.50 19.68 33.15
C LYS A 95 6.25 19.68 34.64
N ASN A 96 7.03 18.88 35.37
CA ASN A 96 7.21 19.04 36.82
C ASN A 96 8.66 18.67 37.16
N ASP A 97 9.61 19.45 36.65
CA ASP A 97 10.90 19.64 37.33
C ASP A 97 10.92 21.11 37.75
N THR A 98 10.43 21.36 38.97
CA THR A 98 10.67 22.60 39.72
C THR A 98 11.67 22.29 40.83
#